data_AF-A0A7G1IGV7-F1
#
_entry.id   AF-A0A7G1IGV7-F1
#
_cell.length_a   1.000
_cell.length_b   1.000
_cell.length_c   1.000
_cell.angle_alpha   90.00
_cell.angle_beta   90.00
_cell.angle_gamma   90.00
#
_symmetry.space_group_name_H-M   'P 1'
#
loop_
_entity.id
_entity.type
_entity.pdbx_description
1 polymer ?
#
loop_
_entity_poly.entity_id
_entity_poly.type
_entity_poly.pdbx_seq_one_letter_code
_entity_poly.pdbx_strand_id
1 'polypeptide(L)'
;MIPFLLPDIPVVVWWPDIAPAVPAQDPLGKLAIRRIMDATNGVDPLSAIKSRLPGYTAGDTDLAWSRITYWRALLTSAVDQPPHEPIESALVSGLKTEPALDILAGWLASRIDGPVRRAVGKLQVELVRKSETIVLSRPQEGTTATLSRTARPDARLPLARRVTGECLAEDLRRLDPDEIYFAALEGIKKVQYV
;
A
#
# COMPACT_ATOMS: atom_id res chain seq x y z
N MET A 1 23.28 5.48 42.08
CA MET A 1 23.14 6.66 41.20
C MET A 1 22.84 6.13 39.81
N ILE A 2 21.60 6.29 39.34
CA ILE A 2 21.20 5.86 37.99
C ILE A 2 21.49 7.04 37.08
N PRO A 3 22.34 6.91 36.04
CA PRO A 3 22.49 7.99 35.08
C PRO A 3 21.20 8.06 34.25
N PHE A 4 20.45 9.14 34.44
CA PHE A 4 19.56 9.64 33.39
C PHE A 4 20.44 10.04 32.20
N LEU A 5 20.06 9.60 30.99
CA LEU A 5 20.15 10.32 29.70
C LEU A 5 20.42 9.37 28.51
N LEU A 6 19.39 8.63 28.11
CA LEU A 6 18.80 8.88 26.79
C LEU A 6 17.32 9.11 27.08
N PRO A 7 16.65 10.16 26.56
CA PRO A 7 15.22 10.05 26.41
C PRO A 7 14.98 8.81 25.54
N ASP A 8 14.00 7.97 25.89
CA ASP A 8 13.49 6.83 25.10
C ASP A 8 12.88 7.36 23.78
N ILE A 9 13.65 8.16 23.03
CA ILE A 9 13.21 8.72 21.76
C ILE A 9 13.30 7.57 20.79
N PRO A 10 12.16 7.15 20.23
CA PRO A 10 12.15 6.06 19.30
C PRO A 10 13.01 6.42 18.08
N VAL A 11 14.00 5.57 17.80
CA VAL A 11 14.84 5.73 16.62
C VAL A 11 14.10 5.19 15.42
N VAL A 12 14.07 5.99 14.36
CA VAL A 12 13.51 5.63 13.05
C VAL A 12 14.61 5.71 12.01
N VAL A 13 14.70 4.70 11.16
CA VAL A 13 15.63 4.69 10.03
C VAL A 13 14.84 4.62 8.74
N TRP A 14 15.24 5.45 7.77
CA TRP A 14 14.66 5.46 6.44
C TRP A 14 15.76 5.32 5.39
N TRP A 15 15.60 4.36 4.50
CA TRP A 15 16.42 4.20 3.30
C TRP A 15 15.63 4.73 2.09
N PRO A 16 15.98 5.91 1.54
CA PRO A 16 15.27 6.52 0.42
C PRO A 16 15.49 5.82 -0.93
N ASP A 17 16.45 4.90 -0.99
CA ASP A 17 16.91 4.21 -2.20
C ASP A 17 17.17 2.72 -1.88
N ILE A 18 18.42 2.26 -1.98
CA ILE A 18 18.78 0.86 -1.72
C ILE A 18 18.72 0.56 -0.23
N ALA A 19 17.68 -0.17 0.18
CA ALA A 19 17.54 -0.69 1.53
C ALA A 19 18.17 -2.10 1.68
N PRO A 20 18.70 -2.45 2.86
CA PRO A 20 19.16 -3.79 3.18
C PRO A 20 18.10 -4.87 2.92
N ALA A 21 18.53 -6.09 2.59
CA ALA A 21 17.64 -7.22 2.37
C ALA A 21 16.85 -7.62 3.64
N VAL A 22 17.49 -7.48 4.80
CA VAL A 22 16.88 -7.67 6.13
C VAL A 22 17.15 -6.40 6.95
N PRO A 23 16.27 -5.39 6.89
CA PRO A 23 16.49 -4.11 7.57
C PRO A 23 16.80 -4.25 9.05
N ALA A 24 16.16 -5.19 9.75
CA ALA A 24 16.40 -5.43 11.18
C ALA A 24 17.81 -5.97 11.53
N GLN A 25 18.58 -6.45 10.53
CA GLN A 25 19.96 -6.92 10.74
C GLN A 25 21.02 -5.87 10.41
N ASP A 26 20.64 -4.78 9.75
CA ASP A 26 21.53 -3.66 9.45
C ASP A 26 21.98 -2.95 10.73
N PRO A 27 23.23 -2.45 10.83
CA PRO A 27 23.69 -1.73 12.02
C PRO A 27 22.79 -0.57 12.46
N LEU A 28 22.24 0.21 11.50
CA LEU A 28 21.28 1.27 11.82
C LEU A 28 19.90 0.69 12.14
N GLY A 29 19.47 -0.33 11.41
CA GLY A 29 18.17 -0.97 11.62
C GLY A 29 18.03 -1.65 12.98
N LYS A 30 19.11 -2.22 13.53
CA LYS A 30 19.13 -2.80 14.89
C LYS A 30 18.83 -1.79 15.99
N LEU A 31 19.13 -0.52 15.75
CA LEU A 31 18.87 0.57 16.69
C LEU A 31 17.44 1.12 16.54
N ALA A 32 16.79 0.85 15.41
CA ALA A 32 15.52 1.46 15.03
C ALA A 32 14.33 0.59 15.43
N ILE A 33 13.30 1.21 16.01
CA ILE A 33 12.02 0.54 16.23
C ILE A 33 11.13 0.58 14.97
N ARG A 34 11.38 1.55 14.08
CA ARG A 34 10.71 1.73 12.80
C ARG A 34 11.73 1.80 11.68
N ARG A 35 11.53 0.98 10.65
CA ARG A 35 12.44 0.84 9.51
C ARG A 35 11.63 1.04 8.24
N ILE A 36 11.89 2.16 7.57
CA ILE A 36 11.14 2.62 6.42
C ILE A 36 11.98 2.42 5.16
N MET A 37 11.43 1.73 4.17
CA MET A 37 12.03 1.57 2.85
C MET A 37 11.21 2.32 1.79
N ASP A 38 11.75 2.50 0.58
CA ASP A 38 10.98 3.01 -0.55
C ASP A 38 11.29 2.21 -1.83
N ALA A 39 10.39 1.31 -2.20
CA ALA A 39 10.51 0.55 -3.46
C ALA A 39 10.31 1.42 -4.72
N THR A 40 9.74 2.63 -4.59
CA THR A 40 9.31 3.46 -5.73
C THR A 40 10.45 3.81 -6.68
N ASN A 41 11.66 4.03 -6.13
CA ASN A 41 12.82 4.48 -6.91
C ASN A 41 13.79 3.34 -7.26
N GLY A 42 13.44 2.10 -6.92
CA GLY A 42 14.28 0.94 -7.25
C GLY A 42 14.37 0.72 -8.77
N VAL A 43 15.49 0.14 -9.22
CA VAL A 43 15.70 -0.23 -10.63
C VAL A 43 14.60 -1.15 -11.16
N ASP A 44 14.15 -2.09 -10.31
CA ASP A 44 12.96 -2.91 -10.53
C ASP A 44 12.03 -2.78 -9.31
N PRO A 45 11.06 -1.84 -9.35
CA PRO A 45 10.20 -1.56 -8.20
C PRO A 45 9.36 -2.77 -7.76
N LEU A 46 8.93 -3.61 -8.71
CA LEU A 46 8.15 -4.81 -8.42
C LEU A 46 8.99 -5.84 -7.65
N SER A 47 10.20 -6.09 -8.11
CA SER A 47 11.13 -6.96 -7.38
C SER A 47 11.51 -6.36 -6.02
N ALA A 48 11.67 -5.04 -5.94
CA ALA A 48 12.01 -4.33 -4.71
C ALA A 48 10.90 -4.37 -3.63
N ILE A 49 9.61 -4.32 -4.00
CA ILE A 49 8.52 -4.48 -3.02
C ILE A 49 8.34 -5.95 -2.62
N LYS A 50 8.50 -6.89 -3.56
CA LYS A 50 8.44 -8.34 -3.27
C LYS A 50 9.56 -8.80 -2.35
N SER A 51 10.75 -8.21 -2.45
CA SER A 51 11.90 -8.55 -1.61
C SER A 51 11.74 -8.13 -0.15
N ARG A 52 10.74 -7.30 0.19
CA ARG A 52 10.47 -6.90 1.59
C ARG A 52 9.99 -8.06 2.45
N LEU A 53 9.27 -9.02 1.85
CA LEU A 53 8.61 -10.08 2.62
C LEU A 53 9.58 -11.09 3.26
N PRO A 54 10.60 -11.65 2.57
CA PRO A 54 11.51 -12.62 3.19
C PRO A 54 12.31 -12.08 4.38
N GLY A 55 12.62 -10.78 4.37
CA GLY A 55 13.38 -10.10 5.42
C GLY A 55 12.53 -9.31 6.41
N TYR A 56 11.19 -9.42 6.33
CA TYR A 56 10.28 -8.62 7.13
C TYR A 56 10.46 -8.90 8.62
N THR A 57 10.53 -7.83 9.40
CA THR A 57 10.46 -7.85 10.87
C THR A 57 9.44 -6.81 11.34
N ALA A 58 8.75 -7.08 12.45
CA ALA A 58 7.82 -6.13 13.06
C ALA A 58 8.47 -4.74 13.23
N GLY A 59 7.83 -3.70 12.69
CA GLY A 59 8.39 -2.34 12.59
C GLY A 59 8.94 -1.97 11.20
N ASP A 60 9.00 -2.91 10.27
CA ASP A 60 9.31 -2.67 8.86
C ASP A 60 8.09 -2.13 8.11
N THR A 61 8.30 -1.16 7.21
CA THR A 61 7.30 -0.60 6.30
C THR A 61 7.96 -0.16 5.00
N ASP A 62 7.14 0.08 3.97
CA ASP A 62 7.59 0.67 2.71
C ASP A 62 6.67 1.83 2.35
N LEU A 63 7.22 2.95 1.87
CA LEU A 63 6.42 4.12 1.51
C LEU A 63 5.38 3.83 0.41
N ALA A 64 5.53 2.77 -0.38
CA ALA A 64 4.48 2.28 -1.27
C ALA A 64 3.15 2.03 -0.54
N TRP A 65 3.20 1.63 0.74
CA TRP A 65 2.02 1.38 1.58
C TRP A 65 1.29 2.66 1.98
N SER A 66 2.03 3.68 2.44
CA SER A 66 1.45 4.98 2.77
C SER A 66 1.00 5.72 1.51
N ARG A 67 1.64 5.53 0.35
CA ARG A 67 1.19 6.11 -0.94
C ARG A 67 -0.24 5.73 -1.33
N ILE A 68 -0.74 4.57 -0.87
CA ILE A 68 -2.11 4.09 -1.18
C ILE A 68 -3.14 4.31 -0.08
N THR A 69 -2.82 5.02 0.99
CA THR A 69 -3.76 5.22 2.12
C THR A 69 -5.11 5.82 1.69
N TYR A 70 -5.11 6.81 0.80
CA TYR A 70 -6.35 7.39 0.27
C TYR A 70 -7.08 6.45 -0.70
N TRP A 71 -6.37 5.65 -1.49
CA TRP A 71 -6.99 4.61 -2.31
C TRP A 71 -7.71 3.59 -1.45
N ARG A 72 -7.04 3.08 -0.41
CA ARG A 72 -7.63 2.14 0.55
C ARG A 72 -8.87 2.73 1.23
N ALA A 73 -8.77 3.97 1.72
CA ALA A 73 -9.89 4.65 2.37
C ALA A 73 -11.12 4.79 1.47
N LEU A 74 -10.93 5.21 0.21
CA LEU A 74 -12.04 5.37 -0.74
C LEU A 74 -12.65 4.03 -1.15
N LEU A 75 -11.82 2.98 -1.35
CA LEU A 75 -12.31 1.64 -1.66
C LEU A 75 -13.10 1.06 -0.51
N THR A 76 -12.60 1.14 0.73
CA THR A 76 -13.34 0.70 1.92
C THR A 76 -14.67 1.45 2.04
N SER A 77 -14.65 2.78 1.90
CA SER A 77 -15.88 3.59 1.96
C SER A 77 -16.90 3.23 0.86
N ALA A 78 -16.44 2.87 -0.34
CA ALA A 78 -17.32 2.43 -1.42
C ALA A 78 -17.95 1.04 -1.12
N VAL A 79 -17.16 0.13 -0.54
CA VAL A 79 -17.58 -1.23 -0.15
C VAL A 79 -18.53 -1.20 1.06
N ASP A 80 -18.39 -0.24 1.97
CA ASP A 80 -19.25 -0.04 3.15
C ASP A 80 -20.65 0.46 2.81
N GLN A 81 -20.97 0.68 1.54
CA GLN A 81 -22.32 1.00 1.10
C GLN A 81 -23.07 -0.27 0.65
N PRO A 82 -24.41 -0.31 0.79
CA PRO A 82 -25.24 -1.38 0.26
C PRO A 82 -24.91 -1.69 -1.21
N PRO A 83 -24.98 -2.96 -1.65
CA PRO A 83 -25.70 -4.07 -1.01
C PRO A 83 -24.89 -4.95 -0.03
N HIS A 84 -23.63 -4.59 0.29
CA HIS A 84 -22.75 -5.39 1.17
C HIS A 84 -22.49 -6.83 0.71
N GLU A 85 -22.60 -7.07 -0.59
CA GLU A 85 -22.23 -8.35 -1.19
C GLU A 85 -20.71 -8.59 -1.12
N PRO A 86 -20.27 -9.86 -1.05
CA PRO A 86 -18.86 -10.19 -1.11
C PRO A 86 -18.27 -9.75 -2.46
N ILE A 87 -16.98 -9.36 -2.43
CA ILE A 87 -16.23 -9.05 -3.65
C ILE A 87 -15.79 -10.38 -4.28
N GLU A 88 -16.28 -10.67 -5.48
CA GLU A 88 -16.00 -11.89 -6.23
C GLU A 88 -14.66 -11.83 -6.96
N SER A 89 -14.20 -10.65 -7.35
CA SER A 89 -12.86 -10.44 -7.91
C SER A 89 -12.44 -8.98 -7.85
N ALA A 90 -11.13 -8.72 -7.99
CA ALA A 90 -10.61 -7.37 -8.13
C ALA A 90 -9.56 -7.27 -9.25
N LEU A 91 -9.47 -6.07 -9.83
CA LEU A 91 -8.43 -5.68 -10.77
C LEU A 91 -7.78 -4.39 -10.28
N VAL A 92 -6.45 -4.38 -10.19
CA VAL A 92 -5.65 -3.17 -9.97
C VAL A 92 -4.85 -2.89 -11.25
N SER A 93 -5.08 -1.73 -11.85
CA SER A 93 -4.45 -1.32 -13.10
C SER A 93 -3.73 0.02 -12.94
N GLY A 94 -2.66 0.19 -13.71
CA GLY A 94 -1.82 1.40 -13.72
C GLY A 94 -0.43 1.10 -14.29
N LEU A 95 0.53 2.01 -14.05
CA LEU A 95 1.90 1.85 -14.56
C LEU A 95 2.58 0.60 -14.01
N LYS A 96 3.39 -0.08 -14.84
CA LYS A 96 4.16 -1.27 -14.44
C LYS A 96 5.16 -0.97 -13.33
N THR A 97 5.70 0.24 -13.30
CA THR A 97 6.77 0.69 -12.40
C THR A 97 6.25 1.30 -11.10
N GLU A 98 4.99 1.07 -10.73
CA GLU A 98 4.35 1.68 -9.56
C GLU A 98 4.09 0.62 -8.46
N PRO A 99 5.03 0.41 -7.52
CA PRO A 99 4.93 -0.64 -6.49
C PRO A 99 3.81 -0.40 -5.49
N ALA A 100 3.33 0.84 -5.38
CA ALA A 100 2.13 1.21 -4.65
C ALA A 100 0.90 0.41 -5.15
N LEU A 101 0.80 0.15 -6.45
CA LEU A 101 -0.29 -0.66 -7.01
C LEU A 101 -0.11 -2.15 -6.77
N ASP A 102 1.13 -2.61 -6.63
CA ASP A 102 1.41 -4.02 -6.31
C ASP A 102 1.06 -4.33 -4.86
N ILE A 103 1.39 -3.44 -3.91
CA ILE A 103 0.97 -3.58 -2.51
C ILE A 103 -0.55 -3.35 -2.35
N LEU A 104 -1.18 -2.51 -3.18
CA LEU A 104 -2.64 -2.36 -3.22
C LEU A 104 -3.33 -3.65 -3.65
N ALA A 105 -2.81 -4.30 -4.70
CA ALA A 105 -3.28 -5.61 -5.14
C ALA A 105 -3.06 -6.68 -4.06
N GLY A 106 -1.89 -6.68 -3.41
CA GLY A 106 -1.59 -7.57 -2.29
C GLY A 106 -2.54 -7.38 -1.11
N TRP A 107 -2.86 -6.14 -0.76
CA TRP A 107 -3.87 -5.83 0.27
C TRP A 107 -5.26 -6.35 -0.11
N LEU A 108 -5.73 -6.12 -1.34
CA LEU A 108 -7.02 -6.67 -1.77
C LEU A 108 -7.00 -8.20 -1.72
N ALA A 109 -5.91 -8.84 -2.15
CA ALA A 109 -5.75 -10.30 -2.12
C ALA A 109 -5.66 -10.89 -0.70
N SER A 110 -5.39 -10.05 0.30
CA SER A 110 -5.44 -10.43 1.71
C SER A 110 -6.83 -10.21 2.34
N ARG A 111 -7.76 -9.60 1.62
CA ARG A 111 -9.08 -9.18 2.13
C ARG A 111 -10.27 -9.81 1.42
N ILE A 112 -10.08 -10.30 0.20
CA ILE A 112 -11.15 -10.94 -0.58
C ILE A 112 -10.78 -12.39 -0.88
N ASP A 113 -11.80 -13.25 -0.99
CA ASP A 113 -11.62 -14.67 -1.34
C ASP A 113 -11.41 -14.87 -2.85
N GLY A 114 -11.86 -13.91 -3.66
CA GLY A 114 -11.77 -13.95 -5.12
C GLY A 114 -10.38 -13.64 -5.68
N PRO A 115 -10.16 -13.90 -6.99
CA PRO A 115 -8.90 -13.59 -7.64
C PRO A 115 -8.67 -12.07 -7.71
N VAL A 116 -7.42 -11.67 -7.44
CA VAL A 116 -6.94 -10.30 -7.64
C VAL A 116 -5.94 -10.28 -8.79
N ARG A 117 -6.24 -9.47 -9.80
CA ARG A 117 -5.38 -9.27 -10.96
C ARG A 117 -4.66 -7.93 -10.90
N ARG A 118 -3.41 -7.90 -11.36
CA ARG A 118 -2.59 -6.71 -11.53
C ARG A 118 -2.24 -6.54 -13.00
N ALA A 119 -2.71 -5.46 -13.62
CA ALA A 119 -2.56 -5.21 -15.06
C ALA A 119 -1.83 -3.90 -15.36
N VAL A 120 -1.14 -3.83 -16.51
CA VAL A 120 -0.59 -2.56 -17.00
C VAL A 120 -1.66 -1.80 -17.78
N GLY A 121 -1.93 -0.55 -17.43
CA GLY A 121 -2.97 0.23 -18.11
C GLY A 121 -3.34 1.54 -17.41
N LYS A 122 -4.60 1.94 -17.55
CA LYS A 122 -5.16 3.13 -16.88
C LYS A 122 -5.12 2.94 -15.36
N LEU A 123 -4.82 4.01 -14.62
CA LEU A 123 -4.81 3.99 -13.17
C LEU A 123 -6.24 3.85 -12.61
N GLN A 124 -6.58 2.62 -12.21
CA GLN A 124 -7.88 2.28 -11.67
C GLN A 124 -7.85 1.02 -10.80
N VAL A 125 -8.84 0.91 -9.92
CA VAL A 125 -9.19 -0.30 -9.22
C VAL A 125 -10.65 -0.64 -9.54
N GLU A 126 -10.89 -1.88 -9.90
CA GLU A 126 -12.21 -2.43 -10.14
C GLU A 126 -12.49 -3.54 -9.12
N LEU A 127 -13.63 -3.46 -8.44
CA LEU A 127 -14.13 -4.49 -7.53
C LEU A 127 -15.46 -5.01 -8.10
N VAL A 128 -15.54 -6.32 -8.33
CA VAL A 128 -16.73 -6.96 -8.88
C VAL A 128 -17.50 -7.64 -7.75
N ARG A 129 -18.78 -7.30 -7.63
CA ARG A 129 -19.79 -8.01 -6.82
C ARG A 129 -20.78 -8.70 -7.76
N LYS A 130 -21.62 -9.56 -7.19
CA LYS A 130 -22.67 -10.25 -7.94
C LYS A 130 -23.61 -9.29 -8.66
N SER A 131 -24.02 -8.20 -8.01
CA SER A 131 -24.99 -7.24 -8.55
C SER A 131 -24.39 -5.94 -9.09
N GLU A 132 -23.12 -5.63 -8.78
CA GLU A 132 -22.50 -4.37 -9.19
C GLU A 132 -21.00 -4.47 -9.43
N THR A 133 -20.48 -3.55 -10.22
CA THR A 133 -19.05 -3.28 -10.34
C THR A 133 -18.76 -1.89 -9.78
N ILE A 134 -17.76 -1.80 -8.91
CA ILE A 134 -17.26 -0.55 -8.34
C ILE A 134 -15.93 -0.23 -9.02
N VAL A 135 -15.83 0.93 -9.66
CA VAL A 135 -14.59 1.38 -10.30
C VAL A 135 -14.13 2.69 -9.67
N LEU A 136 -12.95 2.68 -9.05
CA LEU A 136 -12.25 3.89 -8.63
C LEU A 136 -11.12 4.16 -9.62
N SER A 137 -11.17 5.29 -10.33
CA SER A 137 -10.18 5.63 -11.35
C SER A 137 -9.67 7.05 -11.17
N ARG A 138 -8.42 7.31 -11.57
CA ARG A 138 -7.84 8.65 -11.55
C ARG A 138 -6.89 8.79 -12.74
N PRO A 139 -6.89 9.90 -13.49
CA PRO A 139 -5.80 10.17 -14.43
C PRO A 139 -4.44 10.09 -13.70
N GLN A 140 -3.40 9.61 -14.38
CA GLN A 140 -2.09 9.35 -13.74
C GLN A 140 -1.57 10.59 -13.00
N GLU A 141 -1.59 11.74 -13.67
CA GLU A 141 -1.18 13.06 -13.15
C GLU A 141 -2.36 13.88 -12.60
N GLY A 142 -3.55 13.28 -12.49
CA GLY A 142 -4.74 13.93 -11.97
C GLY A 142 -4.79 13.94 -10.45
N THR A 143 -5.50 14.90 -9.88
CA THR A 143 -5.77 14.98 -8.43
C THR A 143 -7.20 14.61 -8.05
N THR A 144 -8.07 14.45 -9.05
CA THR A 144 -9.49 14.09 -8.86
C THR A 144 -9.73 12.68 -9.40
N ALA A 145 -10.24 11.80 -8.55
CA ALA A 145 -10.72 10.49 -8.92
C ALA A 145 -12.21 10.52 -9.32
N THR A 146 -12.59 9.55 -10.14
CA THR A 146 -13.98 9.20 -10.44
C THR A 146 -14.28 7.85 -9.79
N LEU A 147 -15.31 7.81 -8.93
CA LEU A 147 -15.90 6.59 -8.41
C LEU A 147 -17.19 6.29 -9.18
N SER A 148 -17.20 5.19 -9.92
CA SER A 148 -18.35 4.73 -10.71
C SER A 148 -18.92 3.45 -10.12
N ARG A 149 -20.25 3.30 -10.16
CA ARG A 149 -20.98 2.12 -9.68
C ARG A 149 -22.14 1.82 -10.61
N THR A 150 -22.45 0.54 -10.79
CA THR A 150 -23.60 0.11 -11.60
C THR A 150 -24.88 0.83 -11.15
N ALA A 151 -25.59 1.44 -12.11
CA ALA A 151 -26.85 2.14 -11.91
C ALA A 151 -26.81 3.32 -10.90
N ARG A 152 -25.63 3.89 -10.62
CA ARG A 152 -25.48 5.12 -9.83
C ARG A 152 -24.69 6.17 -10.61
N PRO A 153 -24.95 7.47 -10.36
CA PRO A 153 -24.14 8.53 -10.96
C PRO A 153 -22.70 8.49 -10.43
N ASP A 154 -21.77 8.87 -11.28
CA ASP A 154 -20.35 8.98 -10.93
C ASP A 154 -20.13 10.04 -9.86
N ALA A 155 -19.31 9.72 -8.86
CA ALA A 155 -18.85 10.66 -7.84
C ALA A 155 -17.41 11.13 -8.14
N ARG A 156 -17.15 12.42 -7.92
CA ARG A 156 -15.82 13.04 -8.08
C ARG A 156 -15.22 13.27 -6.70
N LEU A 157 -14.03 12.71 -6.46
CA LEU A 157 -13.43 12.66 -5.13
C LEU A 157 -11.97 13.15 -5.20
N PRO A 158 -11.48 13.91 -4.21
CA PRO A 158 -10.06 14.24 -4.15
C PRO A 158 -9.24 12.97 -3.90
N LEU A 159 -8.23 12.75 -4.74
CA LEU A 159 -7.30 11.63 -4.64
C LEU A 159 -5.92 12.07 -5.15
N ALA A 160 -5.39 13.15 -4.61
CA ALA A 160 -4.06 13.64 -4.98
C ALA A 160 -2.97 12.60 -4.72
N ARG A 161 -1.92 12.59 -5.54
CA ARG A 161 -0.73 11.77 -5.30
C ARG A 161 -0.05 12.25 -4.03
N ARG A 162 0.29 11.31 -3.15
CA ARG A 162 0.99 11.62 -1.90
C ARG A 162 2.49 11.81 -2.14
N VAL A 163 3.02 12.92 -1.67
CA VAL A 163 4.47 13.21 -1.74
C VAL A 163 5.21 12.47 -0.64
N THR A 164 6.52 12.26 -0.81
CA THR A 164 7.36 11.49 0.13
C THR A 164 7.28 12.03 1.57
N GLY A 165 7.25 13.35 1.76
CA GLY A 165 7.12 13.97 3.08
C GLY A 165 5.81 13.60 3.79
N GLU A 166 4.69 13.52 3.07
CA GLU A 166 3.39 13.11 3.64
C GLU A 166 3.37 11.63 4.00
N CYS A 167 4.05 10.80 3.21
CA CYS A 167 4.15 9.36 3.43
C CYS A 167 5.02 9.08 4.67
N LEU A 168 6.17 9.74 4.78
CA LEU A 168 7.03 9.70 5.97
C LEU A 168 6.29 10.20 7.21
N ALA A 169 5.61 11.34 7.13
CA ALA A 169 4.84 11.86 8.26
C ALA A 169 3.74 10.90 8.72
N GLU A 170 3.17 10.09 7.83
CA GLU A 170 2.24 9.02 8.21
C GLU A 170 2.92 7.88 8.96
N ASP A 171 4.02 7.35 8.42
CA ASP A 171 4.75 6.26 9.04
C ASP A 171 5.38 6.65 10.39
N LEU A 172 5.60 7.94 10.64
CA LEU A 172 6.07 8.49 11.92
C LEU A 172 4.95 8.71 12.94
N ARG A 173 3.66 8.74 12.55
CA ARG A 173 2.54 8.95 13.48
C ARG A 173 2.25 7.75 14.38
N ARG A 174 2.56 6.54 13.92
CA ARG A 174 2.38 5.29 14.69
C ARG A 174 3.53 4.35 14.41
N LEU A 175 4.30 4.04 15.45
CA LEU A 175 5.53 3.24 15.33
C LEU A 175 5.30 1.75 15.61
N ASP A 176 4.11 1.38 16.10
CA ASP A 176 3.72 -0.01 16.28
C ASP A 176 3.76 -0.80 14.95
N PRO A 177 3.94 -2.14 15.03
CA PRO A 177 3.88 -3.00 13.86
C PRO A 177 2.57 -2.80 13.07
N ASP A 178 2.68 -2.71 11.75
CA ASP A 178 1.52 -2.69 10.85
C ASP A 178 1.28 -4.10 10.30
N GLU A 179 0.42 -4.85 11.00
CA GLU A 179 0.02 -6.20 10.58
C GLU A 179 -0.74 -6.21 9.25
N ILE A 180 -1.39 -5.10 8.90
CA ILE A 180 -2.15 -5.01 7.63
C ILE A 180 -1.18 -4.82 6.46
N TYR A 181 -0.11 -4.05 6.65
CA TYR A 181 0.99 -4.00 5.70
C TYR A 181 1.62 -5.39 5.50
N PHE A 182 1.91 -6.12 6.58
CA PHE A 182 2.45 -7.47 6.48
C PHE A 182 1.52 -8.42 5.69
N ALA A 183 0.22 -8.43 6.01
CA ALA A 183 -0.77 -9.20 5.27
C ALA A 183 -0.85 -8.80 3.79
N ALA A 184 -0.70 -7.50 3.48
CA ALA A 184 -0.64 -7.02 2.11
C ALA A 184 0.60 -7.54 1.36
N LEU A 185 1.78 -7.54 2.01
CA LEU A 185 3.00 -8.14 1.45
C LEU A 185 2.81 -9.63 1.17
N GLU A 186 2.25 -10.38 2.11
CA GLU A 186 1.93 -11.79 1.90
C GLU A 186 0.95 -11.99 0.74
N GLY A 187 -0.05 -11.12 0.66
CA GLY A 187 -1.06 -11.11 -0.39
C GLY A 187 -0.48 -10.93 -1.79
N ILE A 188 0.67 -10.26 -1.95
CA ILE A 188 1.34 -10.11 -3.26
C ILE A 188 1.59 -11.48 -3.92
N LYS A 189 1.87 -12.54 -3.14
CA LYS A 189 2.08 -13.91 -3.67
C LYS A 189 0.83 -14.49 -4.34
N LYS A 190 -0.36 -13.99 -4.00
CA LYS A 190 -1.66 -14.44 -4.52
C LYS A 190 -2.11 -13.63 -5.75
N VAL A 191 -1.42 -12.54 -6.07
CA VAL A 191 -1.78 -11.62 -7.17
C VAL A 191 -1.43 -12.24 -8.51
N GLN A 192 -2.38 -12.22 -9.44
CA GLN A 192 -2.21 -12.64 -10.82
C GLN A 192 -1.78 -11.45 -11.68
N TYR A 193 -0.53 -11.45 -12.15
CA TYR A 193 -0.02 -10.40 -13.04
C TYR A 193 -0.41 -10.71 -14.49
N VAL A 194 -1.13 -9.79 -15.14
CA VAL A 194 -1.73 -9.96 -16.48
C VAL A 194 -1.41 -8.81 -17.43
#